data_AF-A0A949XMV4-F1
#
_entry.id   AF-A0A949XMV4-F1
#
_cell.length_a   1.000
_cell.length_b   1.000
_cell.length_c   1.000
_cell.angle_alpha   90.00
_cell.angle_beta   90.00
_cell.angle_gamma   90.00
#
_symmetry.space_group_name_H-M   'P 1'
#
loop_
_entity.id
_entity.type
_entity.pdbx_description
1 polymer ?
#
loop_
_entity_poly.entity_id
_entity_poly.type
_entity_poly.pdbx_seq_one_letter_code
_entity_poly.pdbx_strand_id
1 'polypeptide(L)'
;MELPEASANPARARLTELRQTLLTLHKALLDSERTAYEIVHGPIGSPGAFLQLLINDNWFAWLRPVTTLLVQIDETLAAKKPPATERDFEQLITDTRALLSVSREANGFWKRYAAVVDRDPGVAVLHEEMERWFS
;
A
#
# COMPACT_ATOMS: atom_id res chain seq x y z
N MET A 1 -40.32 -5.26 11.61
CA MET A 1 -39.05 -6.00 11.64
C MET A 1 -38.04 -5.10 10.96
N GLU A 2 -37.50 -4.15 11.71
CA GLU A 2 -36.44 -3.28 11.23
C GLU A 2 -35.16 -4.11 11.22
N LEU A 3 -34.56 -4.26 10.03
CA LEU A 3 -33.20 -4.78 9.92
C LEU A 3 -32.32 -3.86 10.78
N PRO A 4 -31.49 -4.37 11.69
CA PRO A 4 -30.54 -3.51 12.37
C PRO A 4 -29.66 -2.86 11.29
N GLU A 5 -29.77 -1.52 11.17
CA GLU A 5 -28.81 -0.67 10.47
C GLU A 5 -27.42 -1.20 10.81
N ALA A 6 -26.63 -1.49 9.78
CA ALA A 6 -25.28 -2.02 9.90
C ALA A 6 -24.52 -1.23 10.96
N SER A 7 -24.42 -1.77 12.19
CA SER A 7 -23.60 -1.20 13.23
C SER A 7 -22.22 -1.01 12.62
N ALA A 8 -21.70 0.21 12.64
CA ALA A 8 -20.42 0.56 12.03
C ALA A 8 -19.39 -0.51 12.39
N ASN A 9 -19.01 -1.34 11.41
CA ASN A 9 -18.11 -2.46 11.66
C ASN A 9 -16.75 -1.86 12.06
N PRO A 10 -16.26 -2.09 13.29
CA PRO A 10 -15.03 -1.46 13.77
C PRO A 10 -13.82 -1.88 12.93
N ALA A 11 -13.78 -3.13 12.45
CA ALA A 11 -12.73 -3.58 11.53
C ALA A 11 -12.80 -2.88 10.17
N ARG A 12 -14.00 -2.55 9.67
CA ARG A 12 -14.17 -1.75 8.45
C ARG A 12 -13.65 -0.32 8.61
N ALA A 13 -13.97 0.32 9.74
CA ALA A 13 -13.47 1.66 10.04
C ALA A 13 -11.94 1.66 10.14
N ARG A 14 -11.39 0.70 10.89
CA ARG A 14 -9.95 0.48 11.02
C ARG A 14 -9.27 0.24 9.66
N LEU A 15 -9.82 -0.61 8.79
CA LEU A 15 -9.30 -0.83 7.44
C LEU A 15 -9.36 0.45 6.59
N THR A 16 -10.41 1.27 6.74
CA THR A 16 -10.54 2.54 6.02
C THR A 16 -9.45 3.53 6.41
N GLU A 17 -9.08 3.59 7.69
CA GLU A 17 -7.96 4.40 8.18
C GLU A 17 -6.62 3.87 7.65
N LEU A 18 -6.37 2.56 7.79
CA LEU A 18 -5.17 1.90 7.27
C LEU A 18 -4.96 2.20 5.78
N ARG A 19 -6.03 2.15 4.99
CA ARG A 19 -6.02 2.47 3.56
C ARG A 19 -5.47 3.86 3.29
N GLN A 20 -5.84 4.87 4.07
CA GLN A 20 -5.38 6.25 3.86
C GLN A 20 -3.88 6.37 4.11
N THR A 21 -3.39 5.77 5.19
CA THR A 21 -1.95 5.72 5.47
C THR A 21 -1.22 4.92 4.38
N LEU A 22 -1.80 3.82 3.88
CA LEU A 22 -1.19 2.98 2.84
C LEU A 22 -1.12 3.70 1.48
N LEU A 23 -2.14 4.49 1.13
CA LEU A 23 -2.10 5.35 -0.06
C LEU A 23 -1.00 6.40 0.03
N THR A 24 -0.85 7.01 1.22
CA THR A 24 0.20 8.01 1.46
C THR A 24 1.59 7.39 1.34
N LEU A 25 1.79 6.22 1.94
CA LEU A 25 3.02 5.43 1.79
C LEU A 25 3.28 5.06 0.33
N HIS A 26 2.28 4.54 -0.39
CA HIS A 26 2.43 4.15 -1.79
C HIS A 26 2.85 5.33 -2.67
N LYS A 27 2.26 6.50 -2.46
CA LYS A 27 2.65 7.72 -3.18
C LYS A 27 4.10 8.12 -2.88
N ALA A 28 4.51 8.10 -1.60
CA ALA A 28 5.88 8.43 -1.23
C ALA A 28 6.90 7.46 -1.86
N LEU A 29 6.58 6.16 -1.91
CA LEU A 29 7.41 5.16 -2.60
C LEU A 29 7.52 5.46 -4.10
N LEU A 30 6.42 5.82 -4.76
CA LEU A 30 6.40 6.21 -6.17
C LEU A 30 7.26 7.44 -6.44
N ASP A 31 7.12 8.48 -5.62
CA ASP A 31 7.86 9.73 -5.77
C ASP A 31 9.37 9.51 -5.55
N SER A 32 9.75 8.68 -4.58
CA SER A 32 11.14 8.29 -4.32
C SER A 32 11.74 7.49 -5.47
N GLU A 33 11.01 6.48 -5.97
CA GLU A 33 11.47 5.66 -7.10
C GLU A 33 11.51 6.43 -8.41
N ARG A 34 10.57 7.37 -8.61
CA ARG A 34 10.58 8.29 -9.74
C ARG A 34 11.85 9.12 -9.74
N THR A 35 12.19 9.72 -8.60
CA THR A 35 13.41 10.51 -8.45
C THR A 35 14.65 9.66 -8.75
N ALA A 36 14.73 8.45 -8.20
CA ALA A 36 15.83 7.53 -8.46
C ALA A 36 15.91 7.10 -9.94
N TYR A 37 14.77 6.87 -10.59
CA TYR A 37 14.71 6.56 -12.01
C TYR A 37 15.20 7.71 -12.88
N GLU A 38 14.73 8.94 -12.60
CA GLU A 38 15.08 10.15 -13.36
C GLU A 38 16.56 10.52 -13.25
N ILE A 39 17.21 10.22 -12.12
CA ILE A 39 18.67 10.36 -11.96
C ILE A 39 19.44 9.45 -12.93
N VAL A 40 18.96 8.24 -13.17
CA VAL A 40 19.65 7.23 -13.98
C VAL A 40 19.30 7.34 -15.47
N HIS A 41 18.03 7.63 -15.79
CA HIS A 41 17.50 7.57 -17.16
C HIS A 41 17.15 8.95 -17.74
N GLY A 42 17.25 10.01 -16.95
CA GLY A 42 16.79 11.35 -17.33
C GLY A 42 15.32 11.61 -17.00
N PRO A 43 14.85 12.85 -17.16
CA PRO A 43 13.53 13.28 -16.72
C PRO A 43 12.40 12.54 -17.46
N ILE A 44 11.33 12.19 -16.73
CA ILE A 44 10.15 11.59 -17.32
C ILE A 44 9.28 12.68 -17.94
N GLY A 45 9.06 12.61 -19.25
CA GLY A 45 8.50 13.72 -20.03
C GLY A 45 7.02 14.04 -19.79
N SER A 46 6.24 13.16 -19.15
CA SER A 46 4.83 13.43 -18.82
C SER A 46 4.27 12.47 -17.76
N PRO A 47 3.14 12.83 -17.10
CA PRO A 47 2.43 11.90 -16.21
C PRO A 47 1.98 10.61 -16.90
N GLY A 48 1.58 10.70 -18.18
CA GLY A 48 1.21 9.52 -18.97
C GLY A 48 2.40 8.60 -19.22
N ALA A 49 3.59 9.16 -19.50
CA ALA A 49 4.81 8.38 -19.64
C ALA A 49 5.20 7.70 -18.31
N PHE A 50 5.06 8.40 -17.18
CA PHE A 50 5.30 7.79 -15.87
C PHE A 50 4.35 6.62 -15.61
N LEU A 51 3.06 6.78 -15.91
CA LEU A 51 2.09 5.68 -15.78
C LEU A 51 2.48 4.46 -16.64
N GLN A 52 2.94 4.68 -17.87
CA GLN A 52 3.41 3.57 -18.73
C GLN A 52 4.62 2.85 -18.13
N LEU A 53 5.53 3.57 -17.47
CA LEU A 53 6.65 2.97 -16.75
C LEU A 53 6.17 2.15 -15.54
N LEU A 54 5.23 2.67 -14.75
CA LEU A 54 4.67 1.95 -13.61
C LEU A 54 4.02 0.61 -14.02
N ILE A 55 3.41 0.56 -15.20
CA ILE A 55 2.74 -0.64 -15.71
C ILE A 55 3.75 -1.62 -16.29
N ASN A 56 4.65 -1.14 -17.15
CA ASN A 56 5.43 -1.99 -18.05
C ASN A 56 6.91 -2.17 -17.66
N ASP A 57 7.48 -1.26 -16.87
CA ASP A 57 8.91 -1.23 -16.59
C ASP A 57 9.27 -2.07 -15.34
N ASN A 58 10.32 -2.89 -15.45
CA ASN A 58 10.79 -3.73 -14.36
C ASN A 58 11.34 -2.94 -13.16
N TRP A 59 11.78 -1.69 -13.37
CA TRP A 59 12.20 -0.78 -12.30
C TRP A 59 11.12 -0.59 -11.25
N PHE A 60 9.86 -0.49 -11.67
CA PHE A 60 8.71 -0.23 -10.78
C PHE A 60 7.94 -1.50 -10.41
N ALA A 61 8.27 -2.64 -11.01
CA ALA A 61 7.54 -3.91 -10.80
C ALA A 61 7.51 -4.37 -9.33
N TRP A 62 8.48 -3.95 -8.52
CA TRP A 62 8.51 -4.27 -7.09
C TRP A 62 7.43 -3.54 -6.28
N LEU A 63 6.81 -2.47 -6.78
CA LEU A 63 5.72 -1.77 -6.09
C LEU A 63 4.35 -2.47 -6.23
N ARG A 64 4.25 -3.45 -7.13
CA ARG A 64 3.01 -4.19 -7.42
C ARG A 64 2.32 -4.81 -6.19
N PRO A 65 3.03 -5.38 -5.19
CA PRO A 65 2.37 -5.91 -4.00
C PRO A 65 1.56 -4.85 -3.24
N VAL A 66 2.09 -3.61 -3.13
CA VAL A 66 1.40 -2.51 -2.44
C VAL A 66 0.18 -2.06 -3.24
N THR A 67 0.30 -1.93 -4.56
CA THR A 67 -0.82 -1.58 -5.44
C THR A 67 -1.91 -2.65 -5.40
N THR A 68 -1.53 -3.94 -5.41
CA THR A 68 -2.48 -5.06 -5.35
C THR A 68 -3.27 -5.04 -4.05
N LEU A 69 -2.57 -4.80 -2.93
CA LEU A 69 -3.19 -4.70 -1.63
C LEU A 69 -4.17 -3.52 -1.52
N LEU A 70 -3.80 -2.35 -2.06
CA LEU A 70 -4.71 -1.20 -2.14
C LEU A 70 -5.99 -1.51 -2.92
N VAL A 71 -5.86 -2.19 -4.07
CA VAL A 71 -7.01 -2.62 -4.88
C VAL A 71 -7.90 -3.61 -4.10
N GLN A 72 -7.31 -4.60 -3.44
CA GLN A 72 -8.06 -5.56 -2.63
C GLN A 72 -8.82 -4.88 -1.49
N ILE A 73 -8.20 -3.89 -0.83
CA ILE A 73 -8.85 -3.06 0.19
C ILE A 73 -10.02 -2.28 -0.40
N ASP A 74 -9.83 -1.63 -1.55
CA ASP A 74 -10.86 -0.87 -2.24
C ASP A 74 -12.06 -1.73 -2.62
N GLU A 75 -11.81 -2.88 -3.22
CA GLU A 75 -12.84 -3.84 -3.61
C GLU A 75 -13.61 -4.36 -2.40
N THR A 76 -12.91 -4.72 -1.33
CA THR A 76 -13.51 -5.25 -0.10
C THR A 76 -14.35 -4.19 0.63
N LEU A 77 -13.87 -2.93 0.68
CA LEU A 77 -14.65 -1.83 1.23
C LEU A 77 -15.87 -1.50 0.34
N ALA A 78 -15.77 -1.67 -0.97
CA ALA A 78 -16.86 -1.40 -1.92
C ALA A 78 -17.87 -2.56 -2.06
N ALA A 79 -17.59 -3.76 -1.52
CA ALA A 79 -18.42 -4.95 -1.65
C ALA A 79 -19.82 -4.75 -1.04
N LYS A 80 -20.87 -4.97 -1.85
CA LYS A 80 -22.28 -4.80 -1.45
C LYS A 80 -23.10 -6.08 -1.48
N LYS A 81 -22.72 -7.07 -2.30
CA LYS A 81 -23.51 -8.31 -2.54
C LYS A 81 -22.61 -9.51 -2.92
N PRO A 82 -22.30 -10.42 -1.98
CA PRO A 82 -22.50 -10.27 -0.54
C PRO A 82 -21.64 -9.10 0.01
N PRO A 83 -22.04 -8.45 1.12
CA PRO A 83 -21.17 -7.51 1.80
C PRO A 83 -19.94 -8.24 2.37
N ALA A 84 -18.81 -7.54 2.41
CA ALA A 84 -17.62 -8.05 3.09
C ALA A 84 -17.89 -8.26 4.59
N THR A 85 -17.31 -9.33 5.13
CA THR A 85 -17.42 -9.73 6.53
C THR A 85 -16.33 -9.06 7.37
N GLU A 86 -16.49 -9.09 8.69
CA GLU A 86 -15.45 -8.63 9.63
C GLU A 86 -14.11 -9.36 9.41
N ARG A 87 -14.17 -10.67 9.16
CA ARG A 87 -13.00 -11.50 8.86
C ARG A 87 -12.26 -11.04 7.61
N ASP A 88 -12.98 -10.59 6.58
CA ASP A 88 -12.36 -10.08 5.35
C ASP A 88 -11.55 -8.80 5.63
N PHE A 89 -12.09 -7.92 6.48
CA PHE A 89 -11.39 -6.70 6.89
C PHE A 89 -10.15 -7.01 7.75
N GLU A 90 -10.26 -7.90 8.73
CA GLU A 90 -9.15 -8.31 9.60
C GLU A 90 -8.02 -9.01 8.82
N GLN A 91 -8.39 -9.81 7.81
CA GLN A 91 -7.42 -10.48 6.96
C GLN A 91 -6.57 -9.47 6.18
N LEU A 92 -7.19 -8.46 5.57
CA LEU A 92 -6.45 -7.43 4.83
C LEU A 92 -5.56 -6.57 5.73
N ILE A 93 -5.99 -6.31 6.97
CA ILE A 93 -5.14 -5.66 7.98
C ILE A 93 -3.89 -6.51 8.24
N THR A 94 -4.08 -7.81 8.42
CA THR A 94 -3.00 -8.78 8.65
C THR A 94 -2.06 -8.88 7.46
N ASP A 95 -2.60 -8.93 6.25
CA ASP A 95 -1.83 -9.00 5.00
C ASP A 95 -0.99 -7.73 4.78
N THR A 96 -1.55 -6.55 5.11
CA THR A 96 -0.82 -5.28 5.09
C THR A 96 0.35 -5.30 6.06
N ARG A 97 0.10 -5.75 7.29
CA ARG A 97 1.16 -5.89 8.30
C ARG A 97 2.25 -6.85 7.82
N ALA A 98 1.87 -8.00 7.28
CA ALA A 98 2.80 -9.01 6.81
C ALA A 98 3.69 -8.51 5.66
N LEU A 99 3.12 -7.72 4.73
CA LEU A 99 3.87 -7.13 3.62
C LEU A 99 4.90 -6.10 4.09
N LEU A 100 4.54 -5.26 5.07
CA LEU A 100 5.36 -4.14 5.54
C LEU A 100 6.28 -4.48 6.72
N SER A 101 6.12 -5.65 7.34
CA SER A 101 7.00 -6.12 8.40
C SER A 101 8.27 -6.73 7.82
N VAL A 102 9.37 -6.67 8.58
CA VAL A 102 10.64 -7.34 8.24
C VAL A 102 10.39 -8.84 8.05
N SER A 103 10.21 -9.25 6.80
CA SER A 103 10.11 -10.64 6.40
C SER A 103 11.50 -11.28 6.47
N ARG A 104 11.65 -12.35 7.26
CA ARG A 104 12.90 -13.15 7.33
C ARG A 104 13.29 -13.79 6.00
N GLU A 105 12.36 -13.88 5.05
CA GLU A 105 12.67 -14.18 3.66
C GLU A 105 12.87 -12.85 2.93
N ALA A 106 14.12 -12.55 2.59
CA ALA A 106 14.50 -11.41 1.76
C ALA A 106 13.93 -11.57 0.34
N ASN A 107 12.62 -11.42 0.20
CA ASN A 107 11.97 -11.32 -1.09
C ASN A 107 12.39 -10.01 -1.78
N GLY A 108 12.30 -9.96 -3.11
CA GLY A 108 12.74 -8.79 -3.89
C GLY A 108 12.05 -7.48 -3.50
N PHE A 109 10.85 -7.57 -2.91
CA PHE A 109 10.12 -6.45 -2.35
C PHE A 109 10.85 -5.85 -1.15
N TRP A 110 11.09 -6.62 -0.09
CA TRP A 110 11.60 -6.09 1.18
C TRP A 110 12.99 -5.46 1.03
N LYS A 111 13.84 -6.06 0.19
CA LYS A 111 15.16 -5.48 -0.10
C LYS A 111 15.06 -4.07 -0.70
N ARG A 112 14.13 -3.85 -1.63
CA ARG A 112 13.93 -2.53 -2.26
C ARG A 112 13.21 -1.60 -1.30
N TYR A 113 12.17 -2.07 -0.62
CA TYR A 113 11.45 -1.30 0.37
C TYR A 113 12.37 -0.74 1.47
N ALA A 114 13.19 -1.58 2.09
CA ALA A 114 14.17 -1.17 3.10
C ALA A 114 15.17 -0.15 2.54
N ALA A 115 15.66 -0.35 1.31
CA ALA A 115 16.55 0.62 0.67
C ALA A 115 15.88 1.98 0.39
N VAL A 116 14.56 2.02 0.15
CA VAL A 116 13.80 3.28 0.05
C VAL A 116 13.63 3.91 1.44
N VAL A 117 13.25 3.13 2.44
CA VAL A 117 13.13 3.58 3.84
C VAL A 117 14.42 4.22 4.33
N ASP A 118 15.57 3.59 4.07
CA ASP A 118 16.89 4.08 4.50
C ASP A 118 17.28 5.41 3.83
N ARG A 119 16.88 5.62 2.56
CA ARG A 119 17.33 6.78 1.77
C ARG A 119 16.34 7.93 1.75
N ASP A 120 15.07 7.70 2.05
CA ASP A 120 13.98 8.67 1.96
C ASP A 120 13.34 8.90 3.34
N PRO A 121 13.65 10.01 4.03
CA PRO A 121 13.12 10.30 5.35
C PRO A 121 11.58 10.38 5.40
N GLY A 122 10.94 10.79 4.29
CA GLY A 122 9.48 10.84 4.22
C GLY A 122 8.87 9.45 4.25
N VAL A 123 9.48 8.50 3.55
CA VAL A 123 9.08 7.08 3.59
C VAL A 123 9.38 6.46 4.96
N ALA A 124 10.51 6.79 5.59
CA ALA A 124 10.84 6.31 6.93
C ALA A 124 9.79 6.70 7.98
N VAL A 125 9.36 7.96 7.99
CA VAL A 125 8.30 8.44 8.91
C VAL A 125 6.99 7.70 8.69
N LEU A 126 6.60 7.49 7.43
CA LEU A 126 5.37 6.75 7.10
C LEU A 126 5.47 5.26 7.45
N HIS A 127 6.66 4.66 7.36
CA HIS A 127 6.90 3.30 7.81
C HIS A 127 6.74 3.18 9.34
N GLU A 128 7.31 4.11 10.11
CA GLU A 128 7.11 4.13 11.57
C GLU A 128 5.64 4.35 11.94
N GLU A 129 4.92 5.22 11.22
CA GLU A 129 3.49 5.43 11.43
C GLU A 129 2.70 4.12 11.23
N MET A 130 3.04 3.36 10.18
CA MET A 130 2.46 2.03 9.95
C MET A 130 2.78 1.04 11.06
N GLU A 131 4.03 0.98 11.53
CA GLU A 131 4.40 0.08 12.64
C GLU A 131 3.64 0.43 13.92
N ARG A 132 3.47 1.71 14.23
CA ARG A 132 2.67 2.18 15.38
C ARG A 132 1.19 1.82 15.23
N TRP A 133 0.65 1.86 14.02
CA TRP A 133 -0.73 1.45 13.74
C TRP A 133 -0.96 -0.05 13.98
N PHE A 134 0.07 -0.88 13.76
CA PHE A 134 0.02 -2.33 13.99
C PHE A 134 0.32 -2.76 15.44
N SER A 135 0.85 -1.86 16.26
CA SER A 135 1.21 -2.10 17.66
C SER A 135 -0.01 -2.09 18.57
#